data_AF-A0A7X5YJQ4-F1
#
_entry.id   AF-A0A7X5YJQ4-F1
#
_cell.length_a   1.000
_cell.length_b   1.000
_cell.length_c   1.000
_cell.angle_alpha   90.00
_cell.angle_beta   90.00
_cell.angle_gamma   90.00
#
_symmetry.space_group_name_H-M   'P 1'
#
loop_
_entity.id
_entity.type
_entity.pdbx_description
1 polymer ?
#
loop_
_entity_poly.entity_id
_entity_poly.type
_entity_poly.pdbx_seq_one_letter_code
_entity_poly.pdbx_strand_id
1 'polypeptide(L)'
;MPSADNLKGWGMRRRYAGKHPAARLSYDCVLDPSYPRALMSFDYEHTFQFPFGERYQHRVIPYAKIEQEAPMGPGLYSWHFRLPRNEQDLERVPAFLQALFHSGSIAAEVTGNLRQKYRGELPLQTNAFDQGLSAALAPAFFAIAYPLYIGISRGLRGRLGCHKEQLEAAKTQHLYEPGPGDTTDDEAESRNFGQRLGAVFRKAEFLDTSSLFIKCVAYQQAGSGTEPYEVWLEQVMVDIAAAERTCNTLFHPVFGRR
;
A
#
# COMPACT_ATOMS: atom_id res chain seq x y z
N MET A 1 -46.40 18.48 22.08
CA MET A 1 -46.63 19.71 22.86
C MET A 1 -47.30 19.30 24.16
N PRO A 2 -46.71 19.62 25.31
CA PRO A 2 -46.76 20.97 25.87
C PRO A 2 -45.38 21.62 26.08
N SER A 3 -45.45 22.91 26.42
CA SER A 3 -44.45 23.97 26.35
C SER A 3 -43.69 24.25 27.64
N ALA A 4 -42.48 24.77 27.45
CA ALA A 4 -41.72 25.83 28.13
C ALA A 4 -42.02 26.29 29.58
N ASP A 5 -40.89 26.68 30.20
CA ASP A 5 -40.69 27.62 31.30
C ASP A 5 -40.63 27.08 32.76
N ASN A 6 -39.41 26.93 33.28
CA ASN A 6 -38.92 27.95 34.22
C ASN A 6 -37.39 27.93 34.45
N LEU A 7 -36.83 29.12 34.29
CA LEU A 7 -35.47 29.56 34.58
C LEU A 7 -35.24 29.76 36.08
N LYS A 8 -33.97 29.60 36.49
CA LYS A 8 -33.17 30.31 37.53
C LYS A 8 -32.30 29.27 38.24
N GLY A 9 -30.97 29.37 38.32
CA GLY A 9 -30.07 30.47 38.04
C GLY A 9 -28.91 30.35 39.01
N TRP A 10 -27.73 29.93 38.54
CA TRP A 10 -26.47 30.13 39.26
C TRP A 10 -25.46 30.67 38.25
N GLY A 11 -25.31 31.99 38.27
CA GLY A 11 -24.23 32.66 37.59
C GLY A 11 -22.96 32.59 38.45
N MET A 12 -21.86 32.19 37.84
CA MET A 12 -20.56 32.77 38.18
C MET A 12 -19.77 33.01 36.90
N ARG A 13 -19.72 34.29 36.54
CA ARG A 13 -18.71 34.83 35.63
C ARG A 13 -17.36 34.82 36.35
N ARG A 14 -16.35 34.18 35.77
CA ARG A 14 -14.98 34.70 35.84
C ARG A 14 -14.39 34.69 34.44
N ARG A 15 -14.17 35.91 33.96
CA ARG A 15 -13.28 36.22 32.85
C ARG A 15 -11.86 35.86 33.28
N TYR A 16 -11.16 35.05 32.49
CA TYR A 16 -9.72 35.18 32.34
C TYR A 16 -9.42 35.28 30.86
N ALA A 17 -9.27 36.52 30.42
CA ALA A 17 -8.54 36.86 29.21
C ALA A 17 -7.06 36.65 29.53
N GLY A 18 -6.46 35.64 28.91
CA GLY A 18 -5.03 35.38 28.94
C GLY A 18 -4.58 34.98 27.55
N LYS A 19 -4.22 35.98 26.75
CA LYS A 19 -3.47 35.79 25.51
C LYS A 19 -2.14 35.12 25.87
N HIS A 20 -1.86 33.93 25.34
CA HIS A 20 -0.49 33.51 25.05
C HIS A 20 -0.49 32.57 23.83
N PRO A 21 0.56 32.65 22.99
CA PRO A 21 0.44 32.50 21.54
C PRO A 21 0.53 31.05 21.07
N ALA A 22 -0.05 30.82 19.89
CA ALA A 22 0.25 29.66 19.06
C ALA A 22 1.78 29.54 18.90
N ALA A 23 2.36 28.47 19.43
CA ALA A 23 3.72 28.08 19.10
C ALA A 23 3.73 27.61 17.64
N ARG A 24 3.92 28.55 16.71
CA ARG A 24 4.41 28.26 15.37
C ARG A 24 5.84 27.75 15.53
N LEU A 25 6.02 26.44 15.52
CA LEU A 25 7.31 25.86 15.17
C LEU A 25 7.43 25.98 13.64
N SER A 26 7.85 27.15 13.17
CA SER A 26 8.40 27.31 11.84
C SER A 26 9.76 26.59 11.82
N TYR A 27 9.78 25.37 11.32
CA TYR A 27 11.01 24.77 10.83
C TYR A 27 11.31 25.42 9.48
N ASP A 28 11.87 26.62 9.51
CA ASP A 28 12.57 27.16 8.36
C ASP A 28 13.81 26.28 8.15
N CYS A 29 13.67 25.26 7.30
CA CYS A 29 14.82 24.63 6.66
C CYS A 29 15.49 25.68 5.78
N VAL A 30 16.37 26.47 6.39
CA VAL A 30 17.35 27.28 5.67
C VAL A 30 18.29 26.27 5.00
N LEU A 31 18.01 25.96 3.74
CA LEU A 31 18.95 25.27 2.88
C LEU A 31 20.14 26.23 2.68
N ASP A 32 21.24 25.90 3.35
CA ASP A 32 22.53 26.54 3.12
C ASP A 32 22.88 26.44 1.62
N PRO A 33 23.01 27.58 0.90
CA PRO A 33 23.28 27.59 -0.54
C PRO A 33 24.71 27.16 -0.90
N SER A 34 25.56 26.82 0.09
CA SER A 34 26.96 26.42 -0.13
C SER A 34 27.18 24.91 -0.30
N TYR A 35 26.13 24.08 -0.23
CA TYR A 35 26.28 22.64 -0.51
C TYR A 35 26.31 22.36 -2.02
N PRO A 36 27.39 21.77 -2.56
CA PRO A 36 27.39 21.31 -3.94
C PRO A 36 26.27 20.29 -4.12
N ARG A 37 25.45 20.46 -5.17
CA ARG A 37 24.47 19.48 -5.66
C ARG A 37 25.20 18.24 -6.18
N ALA A 38 25.84 17.48 -5.30
CA ALA A 38 26.05 16.08 -5.55
C ALA A 38 24.65 15.48 -5.73
N LEU A 39 24.40 14.82 -6.85
CA LEU A 39 23.25 13.94 -7.02
C LEU A 39 23.26 13.00 -5.80
N MET A 40 22.42 13.26 -4.81
CA MET A 40 22.21 12.34 -3.70
C MET A 40 21.69 11.05 -4.32
N SER A 41 22.56 10.06 -4.43
CA SER A 41 22.16 8.68 -4.64
C SER A 41 21.45 8.28 -3.36
N PHE A 42 20.12 8.30 -3.39
CA PHE A 42 19.31 7.78 -2.30
C PHE A 42 19.44 6.27 -2.30
N ASP A 43 19.98 5.72 -1.22
CA ASP A 43 19.95 4.28 -1.00
C ASP A 43 18.56 3.89 -0.49
N TYR A 44 17.86 3.06 -1.26
CA TYR A 44 16.54 2.53 -0.92
C TYR A 44 16.63 1.24 -0.10
N GLU A 45 17.84 0.79 0.24
CA GLU A 45 18.08 -0.38 1.07
C GLU A 45 18.05 -0.05 2.57
N HIS A 46 17.30 -0.87 3.31
CA HIS A 46 17.17 -0.76 4.75
C HIS A 46 17.67 -2.03 5.40
N THR A 47 18.65 -1.88 6.29
CA THR A 47 19.20 -2.97 7.09
C THR A 47 18.84 -2.78 8.55
N PHE A 48 18.23 -3.79 9.16
CA PHE A 48 17.89 -3.83 10.58
C PHE A 48 18.79 -4.89 11.23
N GLN A 49 19.50 -4.47 12.28
CA GLN A 49 20.33 -5.36 13.10
C GLN A 49 19.68 -5.48 14.47
N PHE A 50 19.43 -6.71 14.89
CA PHE A 50 18.87 -7.01 16.20
C PHE A 50 19.96 -7.54 17.15
N PRO A 51 19.78 -7.40 18.48
CA PRO A 51 20.82 -7.71 19.46
C PRO A 51 21.29 -9.16 19.47
N PHE A 52 20.51 -10.12 18.94
CA PHE A 52 20.85 -11.54 18.95
C PHE A 52 21.48 -12.02 17.63
N GLY A 53 21.94 -11.07 16.80
CA GLY A 53 22.67 -11.35 15.57
C GLY A 53 21.78 -11.45 14.32
N GLU A 54 20.47 -11.23 14.44
CA GLU A 54 19.57 -11.21 13.31
C GLU A 54 19.80 -9.96 12.45
N ARG A 55 19.93 -10.16 11.15
CA ARG A 55 20.05 -9.10 10.17
C ARG A 55 18.95 -9.25 9.13
N TYR A 56 18.05 -8.28 9.09
CA TYR A 56 16.98 -8.22 8.10
C TYR A 56 17.26 -7.11 7.09
N GLN A 57 17.10 -7.42 5.81
CA GLN A 57 17.31 -6.46 4.73
C GLN A 57 16.09 -6.44 3.81
N HIS A 58 15.65 -5.24 3.46
CA HIS A 58 14.65 -5.04 2.43
C HIS A 58 14.86 -3.70 1.74
N ARG A 59 14.27 -3.52 0.56
CA ARG A 59 14.29 -2.25 -0.16
C ARG A 59 12.91 -1.61 -0.16
N VAL A 60 12.87 -0.29 -0.05
CA VAL A 60 11.65 0.53 -0.17
C VAL A 60 11.77 1.42 -1.39
N ILE A 61 11.17 1.01 -2.51
CA ILE A 61 11.37 1.62 -3.82
C ILE A 61 10.14 2.47 -4.19
N PRO A 62 10.30 3.78 -4.43
CA PRO A 62 9.23 4.60 -4.96
C PRO A 62 8.78 4.10 -6.34
N TYR A 63 7.48 4.21 -6.66
CA TYR A 63 6.93 3.80 -7.95
C TYR A 63 7.70 4.35 -9.17
N ALA A 64 8.09 5.62 -9.10
CA ALA A 64 8.84 6.29 -10.17
C ALA A 64 10.26 5.75 -10.39
N LYS A 65 10.77 4.91 -9.48
CA LYS A 65 12.15 4.40 -9.46
C LYS A 65 12.27 2.91 -9.72
N ILE A 66 11.17 2.23 -10.04
CA ILE A 66 11.14 0.78 -10.25
C ILE A 66 12.18 0.33 -11.28
N GLU A 67 12.24 0.98 -12.44
CA GLU A 67 13.10 0.53 -13.54
C GLU A 67 14.59 0.69 -13.23
N GLN A 68 14.95 1.66 -12.39
CA GLN A 68 16.34 1.94 -12.03
C GLN A 68 16.79 1.15 -10.79
N GLU A 69 15.93 1.05 -9.78
CA GLU A 69 16.34 0.64 -8.42
C GLU A 69 15.87 -0.76 -8.04
N ALA A 70 14.90 -1.34 -8.76
CA ALA A 70 14.44 -2.68 -8.46
C ALA A 70 15.55 -3.72 -8.70
N PRO A 71 15.71 -4.70 -7.80
CA PRO A 71 16.68 -5.79 -7.97
C PRO A 71 16.42 -6.60 -9.25
N MET A 72 17.48 -7.08 -9.89
CA MET A 72 17.33 -7.93 -11.09
C MET A 72 17.04 -9.40 -10.76
N GLY A 73 17.41 -9.85 -9.56
CA GLY A 73 17.28 -11.25 -9.12
C GLY A 73 15.90 -11.61 -8.57
N PRO A 74 15.77 -12.85 -8.07
CA PRO A 74 14.53 -13.34 -7.50
C PRO A 74 14.18 -12.67 -6.18
N GLY A 75 12.88 -12.65 -5.86
CA GLY A 75 12.45 -12.25 -4.54
C GLY A 75 10.96 -12.06 -4.35
N LEU A 76 10.62 -11.64 -3.14
CA LEU A 76 9.27 -11.33 -2.68
C LEU A 76 9.09 -9.81 -2.67
N TYR A 77 7.94 -9.32 -3.13
CA TYR A 77 7.61 -7.91 -3.12
C TYR A 77 6.18 -7.66 -2.67
N SER A 78 5.93 -6.45 -2.20
CA SER A 78 4.58 -5.99 -1.85
C SER A 78 4.39 -4.54 -2.26
N TRP A 79 3.22 -4.25 -2.82
CA TRP A 79 2.80 -2.91 -3.22
C TRP A 79 2.08 -2.21 -2.07
N HIS A 80 2.35 -0.93 -1.90
CA HIS A 80 1.83 -0.14 -0.80
C HIS A 80 1.41 1.25 -1.26
N PHE A 81 0.52 1.86 -0.50
CA PHE A 81 0.13 3.26 -0.63
C PHE A 81 0.63 4.05 0.58
N ARG A 82 1.25 5.20 0.35
CA ARG A 82 1.59 6.17 1.40
C ARG A 82 0.71 7.39 1.25
N LEU A 83 0.35 8.00 2.37
CA LEU A 83 -0.37 9.27 2.33
C LEU A 83 0.57 10.39 1.86
N PRO A 84 0.14 11.26 0.93
CA PRO A 84 0.89 12.46 0.57
C PRO A 84 0.98 13.41 1.77
N ARG A 85 1.99 14.29 1.76
CA ARG A 85 2.26 15.24 2.85
C ARG A 85 1.82 16.68 2.56
N ASN A 86 1.57 17.00 1.30
CA ASN A 86 1.06 18.30 0.88
C ASN A 86 -0.47 18.35 1.04
N GLU A 87 -0.98 19.48 1.53
CA GLU A 87 -2.41 19.65 1.83
C GLU A 87 -3.31 19.51 0.59
N GLN A 88 -2.83 19.95 -0.58
CA GLN A 88 -3.60 19.88 -1.83
C GLN A 88 -3.88 18.45 -2.28
N ASP A 89 -2.95 17.51 -2.09
CA ASP A 89 -3.19 16.11 -2.46
C ASP A 89 -3.98 15.37 -1.37
N LEU A 90 -3.85 15.80 -0.10
CA LEU A 90 -4.61 15.23 1.02
C LEU A 90 -6.13 15.40 0.86
N GLU A 91 -6.61 16.42 0.16
CA GLU A 91 -8.05 16.60 -0.13
C GLU A 91 -8.62 15.49 -1.03
N ARG A 92 -7.79 14.90 -1.90
CA ARG A 92 -8.20 13.87 -2.89
C ARG A 92 -8.06 12.44 -2.37
N VAL A 93 -7.23 12.26 -1.35
CA VAL A 93 -6.91 10.96 -0.75
C VAL A 93 -8.12 10.24 -0.14
N PRO A 94 -9.10 10.90 0.52
CA PRO A 94 -10.26 10.21 1.08
C PRO A 94 -11.04 9.40 0.04
N ALA A 95 -11.31 9.99 -1.14
CA ALA A 95 -12.02 9.32 -2.21
C ALA A 95 -11.23 8.10 -2.74
N PHE A 96 -9.91 8.23 -2.84
CA PHE A 96 -9.03 7.13 -3.23
C PHE A 96 -9.02 6.01 -2.18
N LEU A 97 -8.86 6.33 -0.89
CA LEU A 97 -8.88 5.34 0.19
C LEU A 97 -10.23 4.63 0.29
N GLN A 98 -11.34 5.36 0.08
CA GLN A 98 -12.66 4.76 0.00
C GLN A 98 -12.77 3.82 -1.21
N ALA A 99 -12.32 4.23 -2.39
CA ALA A 99 -12.33 3.35 -3.55
C ALA A 99 -11.42 2.11 -3.38
N LEU A 100 -10.33 2.23 -2.60
CA LEU A 100 -9.35 1.19 -2.35
C LEU A 100 -9.80 0.18 -1.28
N PHE A 101 -10.35 0.63 -0.16
CA PHE A 101 -10.67 -0.20 1.00
C PHE A 101 -12.17 -0.49 1.17
N HIS A 102 -13.05 0.19 0.43
CA HIS A 102 -14.49 0.06 0.62
C HIS A 102 -15.12 -0.83 -0.46
N SER A 103 -15.21 -2.13 -0.18
CA SER A 103 -16.20 -3.00 -0.82
C SER A 103 -17.54 -2.78 -0.13
N GLY A 104 -18.45 -2.01 -0.74
CA GLY A 104 -19.75 -1.68 -0.11
C GLY A 104 -20.56 -2.90 0.33
N SER A 105 -20.43 -4.02 -0.39
CA SER A 105 -20.96 -5.33 0.01
C SER A 105 -20.17 -6.47 -0.63
N ILE A 106 -20.26 -7.67 -0.03
CA ILE A 106 -19.70 -8.92 -0.56
C ILE A 106 -20.86 -9.86 -0.87
N ALA A 107 -20.95 -10.37 -2.09
CA ALA A 107 -21.88 -11.45 -2.42
C ALA A 107 -21.45 -12.74 -1.69
N ALA A 108 -22.35 -13.29 -0.88
CA ALA A 108 -22.10 -14.50 -0.11
C ALA A 108 -23.12 -15.58 -0.46
N GLU A 109 -22.60 -16.78 -0.69
CA GLU A 109 -23.38 -18.01 -0.74
C GLU A 109 -22.91 -18.93 0.39
N VAL A 110 -23.81 -19.23 1.33
CA VAL A 110 -23.52 -20.08 2.49
C VAL A 110 -24.43 -21.29 2.42
N THR A 111 -23.83 -22.49 2.42
CA THR A 111 -24.56 -23.76 2.48
C THR A 111 -24.30 -24.42 3.82
N GLY A 112 -25.37 -24.68 4.58
CA GLY A 112 -25.32 -25.40 5.85
C GLY A 112 -25.88 -26.82 5.74
N ASN A 113 -25.72 -27.61 6.81
CA ASN A 113 -26.41 -28.89 6.95
C ASN A 113 -27.94 -28.67 7.01
N LEU A 114 -28.73 -29.70 6.68
CA LEU A 114 -30.20 -29.65 6.59
C LEU A 114 -30.78 -28.80 5.45
N ARG A 115 -30.10 -28.76 4.28
CA ARG A 115 -30.56 -28.07 3.06
C ARG A 115 -30.74 -26.55 3.22
N GLN A 116 -30.11 -25.94 4.21
CA GLN A 116 -30.12 -24.48 4.35
C GLN A 116 -29.14 -23.85 3.36
N LYS A 117 -29.65 -22.92 2.56
CA LYS A 117 -28.86 -22.10 1.65
C LYS A 117 -29.19 -20.64 1.88
N TYR A 118 -28.16 -19.83 2.12
CA TYR A 118 -28.25 -18.39 2.11
C TYR A 118 -27.54 -17.87 0.87
N ARG A 119 -28.21 -16.98 0.12
CA ARG A 119 -27.61 -16.21 -0.96
C ARG A 119 -28.03 -14.77 -0.77
N GLY A 120 -27.06 -13.89 -0.59
CA GLY A 120 -27.32 -12.48 -0.35
C GLY A 120 -26.03 -11.67 -0.35
N GLU A 121 -26.17 -10.39 -0.02
CA GLU A 121 -25.05 -9.48 0.13
C GLU A 121 -24.75 -9.25 1.61
N LEU A 122 -23.47 -9.35 1.97
CA LEU A 122 -22.95 -8.99 3.28
C LEU A 122 -22.41 -7.56 3.19
N PRO A 123 -23.10 -6.55 3.76
CA PRO A 123 -22.61 -5.18 3.73
C PRO A 123 -21.40 -5.03 4.67
N LEU A 124 -20.44 -4.21 4.27
CA LEU A 124 -19.35 -3.82 5.16
C LEU A 124 -19.91 -2.86 6.22
N GLN A 125 -19.86 -3.24 7.50
CA GLN A 125 -20.46 -2.42 8.57
C GLN A 125 -19.54 -1.29 9.07
N THR A 126 -18.30 -1.22 8.60
CA THR A 126 -17.28 -0.30 9.12
C THR A 126 -16.75 0.62 8.02
N ASN A 127 -16.76 1.93 8.27
CA ASN A 127 -16.01 2.91 7.48
C ASN A 127 -14.77 3.34 8.27
N ALA A 128 -13.60 2.85 7.89
CA ALA A 128 -12.34 3.11 8.60
C ALA A 128 -11.88 4.59 8.57
N PHE A 129 -12.55 5.45 7.81
CA PHE A 129 -12.20 6.86 7.62
C PHE A 129 -13.36 7.81 7.99
N ASP A 130 -14.35 7.34 8.75
CA ASP A 130 -15.52 8.11 9.19
C ASP A 130 -15.16 9.36 10.02
N GLN A 131 -14.07 9.30 10.78
CA GLN A 131 -13.54 10.40 11.60
C GLN A 131 -12.58 11.33 10.84
N GLY A 132 -12.41 11.14 9.52
CA GLY A 132 -11.48 11.91 8.69
C GLY A 132 -10.03 11.41 8.76
N LEU A 133 -9.12 12.11 8.08
CA LEU A 133 -7.69 11.74 8.00
C LEU A 133 -6.87 12.51 9.05
N SER A 134 -6.36 11.81 10.05
CA SER A 134 -5.41 12.37 11.02
C SER A 134 -4.03 12.60 10.39
N ALA A 135 -3.34 13.68 10.73
CA ALA A 135 -1.95 13.90 10.30
C ALA A 135 -1.00 12.79 10.78
N ALA A 136 -1.30 12.16 11.92
CA ALA A 136 -0.54 11.01 12.44
C ALA A 136 -0.74 9.74 11.59
N LEU A 137 -1.76 9.71 10.73
CA LEU A 137 -2.05 8.58 9.86
C LEU A 137 -0.97 8.41 8.80
N ALA A 138 -0.36 9.49 8.30
CA ALA A 138 0.67 9.42 7.27
C ALA A 138 1.92 8.62 7.67
N PRO A 139 2.58 8.91 8.82
CA PRO A 139 3.69 8.07 9.28
C PRO A 139 3.22 6.66 9.67
N ALA A 140 2.01 6.49 10.21
CA ALA A 140 1.47 5.17 10.56
C ALA A 140 1.24 4.29 9.31
N PHE A 141 0.66 4.84 8.24
CA PHE A 141 0.47 4.15 6.96
C PHE A 141 1.79 3.74 6.31
N PHE A 142 2.88 4.48 6.55
CA PHE A 142 4.18 4.09 6.04
C PHE A 142 4.83 2.97 6.89
N ALA A 143 4.73 3.09 8.22
CA ALA A 143 5.32 2.14 9.16
C ALA A 143 4.57 0.79 9.16
N ILE A 144 3.24 0.82 9.30
CA ILE A 144 2.33 -0.33 9.39
C ILE A 144 1.73 -0.66 8.02
N ALA A 145 2.41 -0.28 6.93
CA ALA A 145 1.87 -0.28 5.57
C ALA A 145 1.09 -1.55 5.22
N TYR A 146 -0.21 -1.37 4.95
CA TYR A 146 -1.09 -2.45 4.55
C TYR A 146 -0.82 -2.82 3.08
N PRO A 147 -0.50 -4.09 2.77
CA PRO A 147 -0.15 -4.46 1.42
C PRO A 147 -1.37 -4.41 0.51
N LEU A 148 -1.23 -3.74 -0.63
CA LEU A 148 -2.22 -3.77 -1.69
C LEU A 148 -2.14 -5.08 -2.48
N TYR A 149 -0.93 -5.58 -2.67
CA TYR A 149 -0.65 -6.80 -3.41
C TYR A 149 0.67 -7.37 -2.91
N ILE A 150 0.78 -8.70 -2.83
CA ILE A 150 2.01 -9.42 -2.48
C ILE A 150 2.29 -10.41 -3.60
N GLY A 151 3.52 -10.41 -4.13
CA GLY A 151 3.91 -11.32 -5.18
C GLY A 151 5.38 -11.73 -5.12
N ILE A 152 5.73 -12.76 -5.90
CA ILE A 152 7.09 -13.23 -6.12
C ILE A 152 7.50 -13.10 -7.57
N SER A 153 8.80 -13.14 -7.85
CA SER A 153 9.33 -13.22 -9.21
C SER A 153 10.72 -13.84 -9.23
N ARG A 154 11.08 -14.50 -10.35
CA ARG A 154 12.47 -14.84 -10.70
C ARG A 154 13.31 -13.60 -11.03
N GLY A 155 12.67 -12.50 -11.44
CA GLY A 155 13.32 -11.23 -11.78
C GLY A 155 12.46 -10.04 -11.37
N LEU A 156 12.71 -9.50 -10.18
CA LEU A 156 11.89 -8.45 -9.56
C LEU A 156 11.72 -7.23 -10.46
N ARG A 157 12.80 -6.71 -11.06
CA ARG A 157 12.75 -5.55 -11.95
C ARG A 157 11.82 -5.75 -13.15
N GLY A 158 11.93 -6.91 -13.82
CA GLY A 158 11.09 -7.23 -14.97
C GLY A 158 9.62 -7.30 -14.59
N ARG A 159 9.31 -8.03 -13.51
CA ARG A 159 7.92 -8.18 -13.03
C ARG A 159 7.31 -6.87 -12.54
N LEU A 160 8.04 -6.10 -11.74
CA LEU A 160 7.58 -4.80 -11.26
C LEU A 160 7.43 -3.78 -12.40
N GLY A 161 8.31 -3.82 -13.40
CA GLY A 161 8.17 -3.05 -14.64
C GLY A 161 6.89 -3.39 -15.39
N CYS A 162 6.60 -4.68 -15.56
CA CYS A 162 5.35 -5.14 -16.19
C CYS A 162 4.11 -4.64 -15.41
N HIS A 163 4.08 -4.80 -14.08
CA HIS A 163 2.99 -4.25 -13.25
C HIS A 163 2.79 -2.75 -13.46
N LYS A 164 3.90 -1.99 -13.52
CA LYS A 164 3.89 -0.55 -13.75
C LYS A 164 3.24 -0.22 -15.10
N GLU A 165 3.67 -0.88 -16.18
CA GLU A 165 3.12 -0.68 -17.52
C GLU A 165 1.62 -0.99 -17.58
N GLN A 166 1.21 -2.12 -16.99
CA GLN A 166 -0.20 -2.52 -16.95
C GLN A 166 -1.06 -1.53 -16.15
N LEU A 167 -0.53 -0.99 -15.03
CA LEU A 167 -1.21 0.04 -14.25
C LEU A 167 -1.33 1.36 -15.00
N GLU A 168 -0.25 1.84 -15.64
CA GLU A 168 -0.26 3.09 -16.41
C GLU A 168 -1.27 3.04 -17.57
N ALA A 169 -1.36 1.89 -18.25
CA ALA A 169 -2.38 1.67 -19.27
C ALA A 169 -3.79 1.64 -18.66
N ALA A 170 -3.99 0.86 -17.59
CA ALA A 170 -5.29 0.69 -16.97
C ALA A 170 -5.81 1.98 -16.32
N LYS A 171 -4.98 2.82 -15.71
CA LYS A 171 -5.49 4.01 -15.00
C LYS A 171 -6.11 5.06 -15.93
N THR A 172 -5.86 4.99 -17.24
CA THR A 172 -6.41 5.93 -18.23
C THR A 172 -7.48 5.33 -19.14
N GLN A 173 -7.53 4.00 -19.26
CA GLN A 173 -8.42 3.31 -20.19
C GLN A 173 -9.13 2.15 -19.51
N HIS A 174 -10.36 1.86 -19.96
CA HIS A 174 -11.00 0.59 -19.65
C HIS A 174 -10.35 -0.50 -20.52
N LEU A 175 -9.42 -1.24 -19.91
CA LEU A 175 -8.90 -2.47 -20.50
C LEU A 175 -9.91 -3.59 -20.26
N TYR A 176 -10.19 -4.38 -21.29
CA TYR A 176 -11.12 -5.51 -21.24
C TYR A 176 -10.73 -6.48 -20.11
N GLU A 177 -11.69 -6.96 -19.34
CA GLU A 177 -11.45 -8.03 -18.36
C GLU A 177 -11.04 -9.30 -19.12
N PRO A 178 -9.87 -9.90 -18.82
CA PRO A 178 -9.54 -11.18 -19.40
C PRO A 178 -10.54 -12.24 -18.91
N GLY A 179 -10.99 -13.10 -19.82
CA GLY A 179 -11.82 -14.24 -19.46
C GLY A 179 -11.07 -15.20 -18.50
N PRO A 180 -11.81 -16.03 -17.73
CA PRO A 180 -11.20 -17.03 -16.87
C PRO A 180 -10.51 -18.08 -17.76
N GLY A 181 -9.18 -18.00 -17.94
CA GLY A 181 -8.49 -18.98 -18.79
C GLY A 181 -6.99 -18.77 -19.04
N ASP A 182 -6.44 -17.56 -18.94
CA ASP A 182 -4.99 -17.34 -19.18
C ASP A 182 -4.21 -17.43 -17.87
N THR A 183 -3.87 -18.65 -17.47
CA THR A 183 -3.05 -18.96 -16.28
C THR A 183 -1.56 -19.09 -16.62
N THR A 184 -1.04 -18.33 -17.59
CA THR A 184 0.41 -18.11 -17.69
C THR A 184 0.81 -17.13 -16.59
N ASP A 185 1.38 -17.71 -15.53
CA ASP A 185 1.52 -17.22 -14.13
C ASP A 185 2.17 -15.82 -13.93
N ASP A 186 2.71 -15.22 -15.00
CA ASP A 186 3.48 -13.97 -14.90
C ASP A 186 2.83 -12.71 -15.51
N GLU A 187 2.46 -12.73 -16.78
CA GLU A 187 1.91 -11.53 -17.43
C GLU A 187 0.42 -11.34 -17.15
N ALA A 188 -0.33 -12.44 -17.09
CA ALA A 188 -1.77 -12.41 -16.83
C ALA A 188 -2.06 -11.83 -15.44
N GLU A 189 -1.32 -12.26 -14.42
CA GLU A 189 -1.49 -11.70 -13.08
C GLU A 189 -1.05 -10.24 -13.00
N SER A 190 -0.03 -9.84 -13.76
CA SER A 190 0.38 -8.42 -13.82
C SER A 190 -0.68 -7.54 -14.43
N ARG A 191 -1.33 -8.03 -15.49
CA ARG A 191 -2.47 -7.38 -16.11
C ARG A 191 -3.66 -7.30 -15.15
N ASN A 192 -4.01 -8.40 -14.47
CA ASN A 192 -5.11 -8.43 -13.50
C ASN A 192 -4.87 -7.47 -12.33
N PHE A 193 -3.65 -7.42 -11.80
CA PHE A 193 -3.26 -6.45 -10.78
C PHE A 193 -3.38 -5.02 -11.30
N GLY A 194 -2.77 -4.72 -12.45
CA GLY A 194 -2.80 -3.40 -13.08
C GLY A 194 -4.23 -2.91 -13.36
N GLN A 195 -5.10 -3.80 -13.83
CA GLN A 195 -6.53 -3.51 -14.07
C GLN A 195 -7.29 -3.21 -12.78
N ARG A 196 -7.14 -4.04 -11.75
CA ARG A 196 -7.82 -3.87 -10.46
C ARG A 196 -7.40 -2.57 -9.78
N LEU A 197 -6.10 -2.31 -9.71
CA LEU A 197 -5.59 -1.06 -9.14
C LEU A 197 -5.95 0.14 -10.02
N GLY A 198 -5.79 0.04 -11.34
CA GLY A 198 -6.17 1.10 -12.28
C GLY A 198 -7.65 1.48 -12.20
N ALA A 199 -8.55 0.53 -11.94
CA ALA A 199 -9.96 0.81 -11.72
C ALA A 199 -10.21 1.68 -10.49
N VAL A 200 -9.42 1.50 -9.42
CA VAL A 200 -9.48 2.36 -8.23
C VAL A 200 -9.01 3.79 -8.56
N PHE A 201 -7.88 3.93 -9.26
CA PHE A 201 -7.36 5.23 -9.72
C PHE A 201 -8.40 5.96 -10.59
N ARG A 202 -9.04 5.26 -11.54
CA ARG A 202 -10.10 5.82 -12.39
C ARG A 202 -11.32 6.26 -11.57
N LYS A 203 -11.82 5.38 -10.70
CA LYS A 203 -13.02 5.65 -9.88
C LYS A 203 -12.81 6.84 -8.94
N ALA A 204 -11.60 7.04 -8.45
CA ALA A 204 -11.24 8.14 -7.55
C ALA A 204 -10.84 9.43 -8.29
N GLU A 205 -10.79 9.43 -9.63
CA GLU A 205 -10.26 10.54 -10.46
C GLU A 205 -8.87 11.01 -10.00
N PHE A 206 -8.11 10.09 -9.41
CA PHE A 206 -6.79 10.34 -8.83
C PHE A 206 -5.78 9.51 -9.61
N LEU A 207 -5.07 10.13 -10.56
CA LEU A 207 -4.16 9.45 -11.48
C LEU A 207 -2.68 9.49 -11.05
N ASP A 208 -2.38 10.19 -9.96
CA ASP A 208 -1.02 10.34 -9.46
C ASP A 208 -0.53 9.09 -8.70
N THR A 209 0.46 8.43 -9.28
CA THR A 209 1.09 7.22 -8.73
C THR A 209 2.27 7.52 -7.81
N SER A 210 2.58 8.80 -7.53
CA SER A 210 3.67 9.20 -6.62
C SER A 210 3.51 8.65 -5.20
N SER A 211 2.27 8.38 -4.80
CA SER A 211 1.90 7.80 -3.51
C SER A 211 2.04 6.28 -3.45
N LEU A 212 2.43 5.62 -4.54
CA LEU A 212 2.73 4.19 -4.56
C LEU A 212 4.21 3.93 -4.29
N PHE A 213 4.47 2.84 -3.59
CA PHE A 213 5.82 2.34 -3.36
C PHE A 213 5.82 0.83 -3.14
N ILE A 214 7.00 0.22 -3.27
CA ILE A 214 7.19 -1.22 -3.20
C ILE A 214 8.16 -1.52 -2.07
N LYS A 215 7.80 -2.48 -1.21
CA LYS A 215 8.76 -3.12 -0.30
C LYS A 215 9.16 -4.45 -0.90
N CYS A 216 10.45 -4.73 -1.07
CA CYS A 216 10.93 -6.01 -1.59
C CYS A 216 12.10 -6.60 -0.83
N VAL A 217 12.14 -7.92 -0.78
CA VAL A 217 13.23 -8.74 -0.24
C VAL A 217 13.79 -9.51 -1.43
N ALA A 218 15.04 -9.22 -1.79
CA ALA A 218 15.73 -9.85 -2.90
C ALA A 218 16.74 -10.87 -2.39
N TYR A 219 16.85 -11.97 -3.13
CA TYR A 219 17.78 -13.05 -2.83
C TYR A 219 18.93 -13.01 -3.82
N GLN A 220 20.14 -13.21 -3.32
CA GLN A 220 21.36 -13.24 -4.12
C GLN A 220 22.05 -14.59 -3.92
N GLN A 221 22.54 -15.18 -5.00
CA GLN A 221 23.37 -16.37 -4.89
C GLN A 221 24.69 -15.95 -4.22
N ALA A 222 25.12 -16.71 -3.21
CA ALA A 222 26.43 -16.49 -2.63
C ALA A 222 27.50 -16.66 -3.71
N GLY A 223 28.41 -15.69 -3.83
CA GLY A 223 29.43 -15.67 -4.90
C GLY A 223 30.41 -16.86 -4.89
N SER A 224 30.41 -17.68 -3.84
CA SER A 224 31.22 -18.88 -3.69
C SER A 224 30.43 -20.19 -3.91
N GLY A 225 29.18 -20.10 -4.38
CA GLY A 225 28.34 -21.28 -4.61
C GLY A 225 28.89 -22.16 -5.74
N THR A 226 29.09 -23.44 -5.47
CA THR A 226 29.45 -24.43 -6.50
C THR A 226 28.24 -24.96 -7.27
N GLU A 227 27.03 -24.57 -6.86
CA GLU A 227 25.77 -25.02 -7.45
C GLU A 227 25.41 -24.19 -8.69
N PRO A 228 24.91 -24.81 -9.77
CA PRO A 228 24.41 -24.08 -10.93
C PRO A 228 23.29 -23.10 -10.56
N TYR A 229 23.31 -21.91 -11.17
CA TYR A 229 22.36 -20.83 -10.89
C TYR A 229 20.89 -21.26 -10.95
N GLU A 230 20.51 -22.09 -11.94
CA GLU A 230 19.12 -22.53 -12.08
C GLU A 230 18.65 -23.43 -10.94
N VAL A 231 19.53 -24.26 -10.38
CA VAL A 231 19.18 -25.14 -9.25
C VAL A 231 18.99 -24.29 -8.00
N TRP A 232 19.89 -23.35 -7.75
CA TRP A 232 19.74 -22.36 -6.67
C TRP A 232 18.45 -21.54 -6.82
N LEU A 233 18.17 -21.06 -8.04
CA LEU A 233 16.98 -20.26 -8.34
C LEU A 233 15.71 -21.06 -8.08
N GLU A 234 15.63 -22.32 -8.50
CA GLU A 234 14.49 -23.19 -8.21
C GLU A 234 14.26 -23.36 -6.70
N GLN A 235 15.31 -23.62 -5.92
CA GLN A 235 15.21 -23.75 -4.47
C GLN A 235 14.69 -22.46 -3.81
N VAL A 236 15.25 -21.31 -4.20
CA VAL A 236 14.80 -20.00 -3.73
C VAL A 236 13.33 -19.76 -4.10
N MET A 237 12.93 -20.06 -5.34
CA MET A 237 11.56 -19.87 -5.80
C MET A 237 10.56 -20.73 -5.01
N VAL A 238 10.91 -21.95 -4.62
CA VAL A 238 10.08 -22.81 -3.78
C VAL A 238 9.86 -22.20 -2.39
N ASP A 239 10.94 -21.72 -1.76
CA ASP A 239 10.89 -21.12 -0.43
C ASP A 239 10.07 -19.82 -0.43
N ILE A 240 10.34 -18.90 -1.37
CA ILE A 240 9.60 -17.64 -1.45
C ILE A 240 8.13 -17.87 -1.84
N ALA A 241 7.79 -18.93 -2.58
CA ALA A 241 6.40 -19.28 -2.85
C ALA A 241 5.65 -19.75 -1.58
N ALA A 242 6.33 -20.48 -0.68
CA ALA A 242 5.76 -20.82 0.62
C ALA A 242 5.56 -19.56 1.49
N ALA A 243 6.53 -18.64 1.49
CA ALA A 243 6.41 -17.35 2.16
C ALA A 243 5.29 -16.48 1.58
N GLU A 244 5.18 -16.39 0.25
CA GLU A 244 4.12 -15.64 -0.44
C GLU A 244 2.72 -16.12 -0.05
N ARG A 245 2.49 -17.44 -0.06
CA ARG A 245 1.20 -18.03 0.35
C ARG A 245 0.84 -17.67 1.78
N THR A 246 1.82 -17.81 2.68
CA THR A 246 1.66 -17.48 4.10
C THR A 246 1.33 -16.00 4.29
N CYS A 247 2.08 -15.10 3.63
CA CYS A 247 1.87 -13.66 3.69
C CYS A 247 0.52 -13.25 3.11
N ASN A 248 0.09 -13.81 1.98
CA ASN A 248 -1.22 -13.53 1.40
C ASN A 248 -2.36 -13.98 2.33
N THR A 249 -2.16 -15.06 3.09
CA THR A 249 -3.14 -15.54 4.09
C THR A 249 -3.16 -14.66 5.33
N LEU A 250 -2.00 -14.25 5.86
CA LEU A 250 -1.95 -13.48 7.10
C LEU A 250 -2.33 -12.01 6.92
N PHE A 251 -1.90 -11.39 5.82
CA PHE A 251 -2.04 -9.94 5.63
C PHE A 251 -3.25 -9.56 4.76
N HIS A 252 -3.90 -10.52 4.10
CA HIS A 252 -5.09 -10.31 3.28
C HIS A 252 -5.01 -9.07 2.37
N PRO A 253 -4.03 -9.01 1.44
CA PRO A 253 -3.83 -7.82 0.63
C PRO A 253 -5.08 -7.44 -0.18
N VAL A 254 -5.26 -6.12 -0.40
CA VAL A 254 -6.46 -5.54 -1.04
C VAL A 254 -6.80 -6.23 -2.37
N PHE A 255 -5.78 -6.49 -3.19
CA PHE A 255 -5.88 -7.15 -4.48
C PHE A 255 -5.24 -8.54 -4.45
N GLY A 256 -5.53 -9.33 -3.41
CA GLY A 256 -5.00 -10.69 -3.26
C GLY A 256 -5.02 -11.50 -4.55
N ARG A 257 -4.00 -12.34 -4.72
CA ARG A 257 -3.90 -13.27 -5.86
C ARG A 257 -5.11 -14.20 -5.83
N ARG A 258 -5.81 -14.34 -6.95
CA ARG A 258 -6.98 -15.21 -7.12
C ARG A 258 -6.58 -16.50 -7.80
#